data_AF-A0A525CC61-F1
#
_entry.id   AF-A0A525CC61-F1
#
_cell.length_a   1.000
_cell.length_b   1.000
_cell.length_c   1.000
_cell.angle_alpha   90.00
_cell.angle_beta   90.00
_cell.angle_gamma   90.00
#
_symmetry.space_group_name_H-M   'P 1'
#
loop_
_entity.id
_entity.type
_entity.pdbx_description
1 polymer ?
#
loop_
_entity_poly.entity_id
_entity_poly.type
_entity_poly.pdbx_seq_one_letter_code
_entity_poly.pdbx_strand_id
1 'polypeptide(L)'
;HGRRGTARKVGKDAQYEFAGKTGTAQVSSIKQNEEAKDCADIPEKLRDHALFIAFAPFKKPEIAVAVIAEHGCGGSSVAAPIARRVLDKYFKIEPPPAEEEDKR
;
A
#
# COMPACT_ATOMS: atom_id res chain seq x y z
N HIS A 1 6.49 5.11 -13.96
CA HIS A 1 5.81 3.88 -13.47
C HIS A 1 4.85 3.28 -14.50
N GLY A 2 4.63 1.96 -14.46
CA GLY A 2 3.83 1.21 -15.45
C GLY A 2 2.34 1.58 -15.50
N ARG A 3 1.72 1.46 -16.68
CA ARG A 3 0.34 1.92 -16.96
C ARG A 3 -0.77 1.11 -16.28
N ARG A 4 -0.50 -0.13 -15.83
CA ARG A 4 -1.51 -1.10 -15.34
C ARG A 4 -1.25 -1.66 -13.92
N GLY A 5 -0.35 -1.07 -13.13
CA GLY A 5 -0.06 -1.56 -11.77
C GLY A 5 -1.11 -1.15 -10.72
N THR A 6 -1.42 -2.05 -9.78
CA THR A 6 -2.33 -1.78 -8.63
C THR A 6 -1.81 -0.67 -7.72
N ALA A 7 -0.49 -0.58 -7.52
CA ALA A 7 0.17 0.50 -6.78
C ALA A 7 0.50 1.74 -7.63
N ARG A 8 -0.07 1.87 -8.84
CA ARG A 8 0.25 2.99 -9.76
C ARG A 8 -0.01 4.36 -9.14
N LYS A 9 -1.11 4.51 -8.39
CA LYS A 9 -1.49 5.80 -7.76
C LYS A 9 -0.39 6.30 -6.82
N VAL A 10 0.24 5.39 -6.08
CA VAL A 10 1.29 5.69 -5.11
C VAL A 10 2.59 6.18 -5.78
N GLY A 11 2.81 5.81 -7.04
CA GLY A 11 3.98 6.26 -7.80
C GLY A 11 3.76 7.52 -8.64
N LYS A 12 2.56 8.11 -8.67
CA LYS A 12 2.25 9.16 -9.65
C LYS A 12 3.12 10.42 -9.51
N ASP A 13 3.41 10.83 -8.27
CA ASP A 13 4.12 12.08 -7.97
C ASP A 13 5.53 11.82 -7.40
N ALA A 14 6.08 10.66 -7.74
CA ALA A 14 7.34 10.16 -7.25
C ALA A 14 8.55 10.87 -7.86
N GLN A 15 9.44 11.40 -7.01
CA GLN A 15 10.73 11.95 -7.47
C GLN A 15 11.78 10.86 -7.79
N TYR A 16 11.49 9.60 -7.45
CA TYR A 16 12.30 8.43 -7.77
C TYR A 16 11.44 7.33 -8.38
N GLU A 17 12.05 6.51 -9.23
CA GLU A 17 11.39 5.30 -9.73
C GLU A 17 11.56 4.16 -8.73
N PHE A 18 10.47 3.46 -8.44
CA PHE A 18 10.46 2.24 -7.63
C PHE A 18 9.67 1.15 -8.36
N ALA A 19 10.02 -0.10 -8.09
CA ALA A 19 9.20 -1.25 -8.44
C ALA A 19 8.68 -1.90 -7.17
N GLY A 20 7.44 -2.36 -7.22
CA GLY A 20 6.81 -3.00 -6.07
C GLY A 20 5.60 -3.83 -6.44
N LYS A 21 5.18 -4.67 -5.50
CA LYS A 21 4.06 -5.58 -5.65
C LYS A 21 3.14 -5.48 -4.44
N THR A 22 1.85 -5.36 -4.71
CA THR A 22 0.79 -5.43 -3.69
C THR A 22 0.43 -6.88 -3.41
N GLY A 23 0.08 -7.14 -2.16
CA GLY A 23 -0.53 -8.38 -1.71
C GLY A 23 -1.63 -8.09 -0.69
N THR A 24 -2.47 -9.10 -0.49
CA THR A 24 -3.47 -9.16 0.56
C THR A 24 -3.37 -10.57 1.14
N ALA A 25 -3.21 -10.69 2.46
CA ALA A 25 -3.14 -11.99 3.13
C ALA A 25 -4.46 -12.24 3.86
N GLN A 26 -5.18 -13.25 3.39
CA GLN A 26 -6.50 -13.57 3.89
C GLN A 26 -6.42 -14.23 5.28
N VAL A 27 -7.12 -13.66 6.26
CA VAL A 27 -7.06 -14.11 7.67
C VAL A 27 -8.09 -15.20 7.97
N SER A 28 -9.21 -15.22 7.25
CA SER A 28 -10.28 -16.19 7.44
C SER A 28 -10.83 -16.74 6.13
N SER A 29 -11.20 -18.02 6.11
CA SER A 29 -11.78 -18.65 4.93
C SER A 29 -13.19 -18.12 4.67
N ILE A 30 -13.36 -17.37 3.58
CA ILE A 30 -14.68 -17.00 3.07
C ILE A 30 -15.30 -18.28 2.50
N LYS A 31 -16.53 -18.62 2.89
CA LYS A 31 -17.28 -19.73 2.27
C LYS A 31 -17.43 -19.40 0.78
N GLN A 32 -17.16 -20.37 -0.10
CA GLN A 32 -17.12 -20.18 -1.56
C GLN A 32 -18.42 -19.64 -2.20
N ASN A 33 -19.51 -19.51 -1.44
CA ASN A 33 -20.82 -19.00 -1.88
C ASN A 33 -21.29 -17.73 -1.13
N GLU A 34 -20.42 -17.06 -0.38
CA GLU A 34 -20.74 -15.74 0.19
C GLU A 34 -20.29 -14.63 -0.78
N GLU A 35 -21.15 -13.63 -0.95
CA GLU A 35 -20.81 -12.42 -1.70
C GLU A 35 -19.58 -11.74 -1.08
N ALA A 36 -18.75 -11.13 -1.92
CA ALA A 36 -17.59 -10.37 -1.47
C ALA A 36 -18.07 -9.20 -0.60
N LYS A 37 -17.82 -9.30 0.71
CA LYS A 37 -18.13 -8.24 1.67
C LYS A 37 -17.09 -7.14 1.56
N ASP A 38 -17.55 -5.90 1.68
CA ASP A 38 -16.62 -4.78 1.83
C ASP A 38 -15.82 -4.95 3.12
N CYS A 39 -14.54 -4.58 3.07
CA CYS A 39 -13.65 -4.67 4.24
C CYS A 39 -14.24 -4.00 5.49
N ALA A 40 -14.99 -2.91 5.31
CA ALA A 40 -15.65 -2.18 6.38
C ALA A 40 -16.66 -3.06 7.15
N ASP A 41 -17.35 -3.97 6.45
CA ASP A 41 -18.39 -4.84 7.00
C ASP A 41 -17.83 -6.12 7.64
N ILE A 42 -16.54 -6.38 7.46
CA ILE A 42 -15.86 -7.53 8.06
C ILE A 42 -15.36 -7.12 9.46
N PRO A 43 -15.63 -7.92 10.52
CA PRO A 43 -15.05 -7.69 11.84
C PRO A 43 -13.52 -7.59 11.75
N GLU A 44 -12.91 -6.62 12.44
CA GLU A 44 -11.48 -6.29 12.29
C GLU A 44 -10.57 -7.52 12.34
N LYS A 45 -10.75 -8.38 13.35
CA LYS A 45 -10.00 -9.64 13.54
C LYS A 45 -10.09 -10.65 12.38
N LEU A 46 -11.04 -10.47 11.46
CA LEU A 46 -11.27 -11.32 10.30
C LEU A 46 -10.86 -10.64 8.99
N ARG A 47 -10.50 -9.35 9.04
CA ARG A 47 -10.05 -8.59 7.87
C ARG A 47 -8.70 -9.07 7.40
N ASP A 48 -8.54 -9.09 6.08
CA ASP A 48 -7.27 -9.43 5.47
C ASP A 48 -6.17 -8.44 5.87
N HIS A 49 -4.92 -8.88 5.91
CA HIS A 49 -3.79 -7.98 6.07
C HIS A 49 -3.43 -7.33 4.73
N ALA A 50 -3.02 -6.07 4.78
CA ALA A 50 -2.52 -5.36 3.62
C ALA A 50 -1.00 -5.53 3.52
N LEU A 51 -0.50 -5.99 2.36
CA LEU A 51 0.92 -6.21 2.13
C LEU A 51 1.43 -5.38 0.95
N PHE A 52 2.65 -4.89 1.10
CA PHE A 52 3.36 -4.27 0.00
C PHE A 52 4.87 -4.46 0.15
N ILE A 53 5.53 -4.85 -0.94
CA ILE A 53 6.99 -4.90 -1.03
C ILE A 53 7.45 -4.04 -2.19
N ALA A 54 8.51 -3.26 -1.99
CA ALA A 54 9.11 -2.43 -3.02
C ALA A 54 10.62 -2.27 -2.84
N PHE A 55 11.31 -1.92 -3.94
CA PHE A 55 12.69 -1.46 -3.91
C PHE A 55 12.86 -0.19 -4.75
N ALA A 56 13.85 0.63 -4.40
CA ALA A 56 14.16 1.89 -5.07
C ALA A 56 15.65 2.27 -4.92
N PRO A 57 16.21 3.05 -5.86
CA PRO A 57 15.68 3.39 -7.19
C PRO A 57 15.59 2.17 -8.13
N PHE A 58 14.70 2.20 -9.13
CA PHE A 58 14.47 1.06 -10.03
C PHE A 58 15.73 0.61 -10.79
N LYS A 59 16.53 1.55 -11.31
CA LYS A 59 17.70 1.25 -12.14
C LYS A 59 18.94 0.83 -11.34
N LYS A 60 19.09 1.35 -10.12
CA LYS A 60 20.21 1.07 -9.22
C LYS A 60 19.67 1.00 -7.79
N PRO A 61 19.14 -0.15 -7.36
CA PRO A 61 18.47 -0.26 -6.07
C PRO A 61 19.42 0.04 -4.90
N GLU A 62 18.93 0.82 -3.94
CA GLU A 62 19.66 1.19 -2.71
C GLU A 62 18.93 0.72 -1.44
N ILE A 63 17.59 0.67 -1.49
CA ILE A 63 16.74 0.26 -0.37
C ILE A 63 15.61 -0.66 -0.85
N ALA A 64 15.25 -1.63 0.00
CA ALA A 64 14.04 -2.43 -0.12
C ALA A 64 13.18 -2.26 1.15
N VAL A 65 11.87 -2.19 0.97
CA VAL A 65 10.88 -2.00 2.04
C VAL A 65 9.79 -3.05 1.91
N ALA A 66 9.49 -3.75 3.01
CA ALA A 66 8.34 -4.63 3.13
C ALA A 66 7.43 -4.09 4.24
N VAL A 67 6.13 -3.95 3.92
CA VAL A 67 5.11 -3.46 4.84
C VAL A 67 4.02 -4.50 4.96
N ILE A 68 3.68 -4.80 6.21
CA ILE A 68 2.47 -5.54 6.60
C ILE A 68 1.67 -4.60 7.49
N ALA A 69 0.43 -4.32 7.10
CA ALA A 69 -0.54 -3.66 7.96
C ALA A 69 -1.60 -4.70 8.33
N GLU A 70 -1.58 -5.11 9.60
CA GLU A 70 -2.55 -6.04 10.16
C GLU A 70 -3.96 -5.49 9.98
N HIS A 71 -4.87 -6.35 9.54
CA HIS A 71 -6.29 -6.06 9.28
C HIS A 71 -6.54 -4.86 8.34
N GLY A 72 -5.54 -4.47 7.54
CA GLY A 72 -5.57 -3.31 6.64
C GLY A 72 -6.26 -3.53 5.29
N CYS A 73 -6.71 -4.75 5.00
CA CYS A 73 -7.39 -5.20 3.78
C CYS A 73 -6.62 -5.01 2.47
N GLY A 74 -6.44 -3.77 2.01
CA GLY A 74 -5.91 -3.45 0.68
C GLY A 74 -4.43 -3.11 0.67
N GLY A 75 -3.60 -3.96 0.07
CA GLY A 75 -2.18 -3.67 -0.12
C GLY A 75 -1.88 -2.38 -0.91
N SER A 76 -2.72 -2.04 -1.89
CA SER A 76 -2.55 -0.81 -2.70
C SER A 76 -3.03 0.46 -1.99
N SER A 77 -4.02 0.38 -1.11
CA SER A 77 -4.63 1.53 -0.43
C SER A 77 -4.02 1.82 0.93
N VAL A 78 -3.46 0.81 1.60
CA VAL A 78 -2.89 0.94 2.96
C VAL A 78 -1.39 0.73 2.97
N ALA A 79 -0.91 -0.45 2.59
CA ALA A 79 0.51 -0.79 2.72
C ALA A 79 1.42 -0.01 1.73
N ALA A 80 0.96 0.21 0.50
CA ALA A 80 1.74 0.92 -0.50
C ALA A 80 1.98 2.41 -0.14
N PRO A 81 0.98 3.21 0.32
CA PRO A 81 1.22 4.56 0.84
C PRO A 81 2.18 4.61 2.05
N ILE A 82 2.14 3.61 2.94
CA ILE A 82 3.09 3.54 4.07
C ILE A 82 4.52 3.35 3.54
N ALA A 83 4.73 2.39 2.64
CA ALA A 83 6.04 2.16 2.03
C ALA A 83 6.55 3.39 1.27
N ARG A 84 5.65 4.13 0.62
CA ARG A 84 5.96 5.39 -0.05
C ARG A 84 6.52 6.44 0.90
N ARG A 85 5.90 6.63 2.06
CA ARG A 85 6.40 7.57 3.10
C ARG A 85 7.78 7.17 3.61
N VAL A 86 8.04 5.87 3.79
CA VAL A 86 9.37 5.36 4.19
C VAL A 86 10.42 5.68 3.13
N LEU A 87 10.11 5.39 1.86
CA LEU A 87 11.01 5.67 0.74
C LEU A 87 11.24 7.18 0.56
N ASP A 88 10.19 8.01 0.68
CA ASP A 88 10.30 9.47 0.63
C ASP A 88 11.23 9.99 1.74
N LYS A 89 11.08 9.47 2.96
CA LYS A 89 11.96 9.82 4.08
C LYS A 89 13.42 9.40 3.81
N TYR A 90 13.65 8.22 3.24
CA TYR A 90 14.98 7.74 2.89
C TYR A 90 15.67 8.65 1.86
N PHE A 91 14.95 9.06 0.81
CA PHE A 91 15.45 9.98 -0.22
C PHE A 91 15.36 11.46 0.18
N LYS A 92 15.02 11.77 1.44
CA LYS A 92 14.88 13.13 1.98
C LYS A 92 13.92 14.02 1.17
N ILE A 93 12.85 13.41 0.66
CA ILE A 93 11.75 14.12 0.02
C ILE A 93 10.79 14.56 1.12
N GLU A 94 10.57 15.87 1.20
CA GLU A 94 9.61 16.41 2.15
C GLU A 94 8.19 16.00 1.72
N PRO A 95 7.36 15.53 2.66
CA PRO A 95 5.96 15.30 2.34
C PRO A 95 5.31 16.64 1.96
N PRO A 96 4.35 16.64 1.03
CA PRO A 96 3.49 17.81 0.88
C PRO A 96 2.86 18.14 2.25
N PRO A 97 2.61 19.42 2.56
CA PRO A 97 1.95 19.80 3.79
C PRO A 97 0.66 18.98 3.94
N ALA A 98 0.40 18.45 5.13
CA ALA A 98 -0.75 17.60 5.38
C ALA A 98 -2.02 18.33 4.92
N GLU A 99 -2.78 17.71 4.02
CA GLU A 99 -4.12 18.20 3.69
C GLU A 99 -4.93 18.15 5.00
N GLU A 100 -5.32 19.32 5.51
CA GLU A 100 -6.25 19.41 6.64
C GLU A 100 -7.50 18.61 6.26
N GLU A 101 -7.83 17.59 7.06
CA GLU A 101 -9.07 16.84 6.89
C GLU A 101 -10.24 17.83 6.90
N ASP A 102 -10.86 18.06 5.73
CA ASP A 102 -12.11 18.81 5.61
C ASP A 102 -13.18 18.01 6.35
N LYS A 103 -13.33 18.32 7.65
CA LYS A 103 -14.39 17.82 8.51
C LYS A 103 -15.71 18.35 7.96
N ARG A 104 -16.33 17.60 7.06
CA ARG A 104 -17.74 17.75 6.68
C ARG A 104 -18.56 16.57 7.16
#